data_AF-A0A6J4TIH1-F1
#
_entry.id   AF-A0A6J4TIH1-F1
#
_cell.length_a   1.000
_cell.length_b   1.000
_cell.length_c   1.000
_cell.angle_alpha   90.00
_cell.angle_beta   90.00
_cell.angle_gamma   90.00
#
_symmetry.space_group_name_H-M   'P 1'
#
loop_
_entity.id
_entity.type
_entity.pdbx_description
1 polymer ?
#
loop_
_entity_poly.entity_id
_entity_poly.type
_entity_poly.pdbx_seq_one_letter_code
_entity_poly.pdbx_strand_id
1 'polypeptide(L)'
;MVAVFQEGIGASLIGADSGVPIISFLPVMLFAILFGLSMDYNVFLLSRIHEAYNEGDRPRESVIHGMGRIGKVVVFAGLIMAGVFLGFVTQNDVIGKMFGLG
;
A
#
# COMPACT_ATOMS: atom_id res chain seq x y z
N MET A 1 10.64 7.83 11.43
CA MET A 1 11.70 6.90 11.01
C MET A 1 12.82 6.79 12.03
N VAL A 2 13.48 7.88 12.45
CA VAL A 2 14.52 7.79 13.51
C VAL A 2 13.92 7.59 14.93
N ALA A 3 12.84 8.29 15.29
CA ALA A 3 12.27 8.20 16.65
C ALA A 3 11.66 6.83 17.02
N VAL A 4 11.06 6.11 16.06
CA VAL A 4 10.44 4.80 16.31
C VAL A 4 11.48 3.67 16.33
N PHE A 5 12.58 3.82 15.59
CA PHE A 5 13.59 2.77 15.42
C PHE A 5 14.90 3.00 16.21
N GLN A 6 15.23 4.24 16.61
CA GLN A 6 16.41 4.53 17.45
C GLN A 6 16.08 4.78 18.92
N GLU A 7 14.94 5.40 19.25
CA GLU A 7 14.61 5.77 20.65
C GLU A 7 13.77 4.72 21.40
N GLY A 8 13.49 3.57 20.77
CA GLY A 8 12.87 2.44 21.48
C GLY A 8 11.41 2.66 21.92
N ILE A 9 10.72 3.70 21.44
CA ILE A 9 9.28 3.86 21.66
C ILE A 9 8.54 2.88 20.74
N GLY A 10 8.34 1.65 21.23
CA GLY A 10 7.62 0.56 20.55
C GLY A 10 8.46 -0.68 20.22
N ALA A 11 9.78 -0.63 20.41
CA ALA A 11 10.70 -1.74 20.11
C ALA A 11 10.43 -3.00 20.96
N SER A 12 9.95 -2.85 22.20
CA SER A 12 9.69 -3.99 23.09
C SER A 12 8.37 -4.72 22.83
N LEU A 13 7.42 -4.13 22.08
CA LEU A 13 6.18 -4.82 21.71
C LEU A 13 6.32 -5.70 20.46
N ILE A 14 7.37 -5.46 19.66
CA ILE A 14 7.55 -6.09 18.34
C ILE A 14 8.63 -7.19 18.39
N GLY A 15 9.32 -7.37 19.51
CA GLY A 15 10.36 -8.40 19.66
C GLY A 15 11.55 -8.15 18.73
N ALA A 16 11.85 -6.88 18.46
CA ALA A 16 13.08 -6.49 17.81
C ALA A 16 14.19 -6.50 18.88
N ASP A 17 14.76 -7.67 19.11
CA ASP A 17 16.04 -7.73 19.82
C ASP A 17 17.03 -6.85 19.07
N SER A 18 17.50 -5.85 19.80
CA SER A 18 18.63 -4.97 19.55
C SER A 18 19.59 -5.51 18.48
N GLY A 19 19.61 -4.87 17.30
CA GLY A 19 20.76 -4.97 16.39
C GLY A 19 20.56 -5.70 15.06
N VAL A 20 19.38 -5.66 14.44
CA VAL A 20 19.28 -6.02 13.01
C VAL A 20 19.52 -4.76 12.16
N PRO A 21 20.60 -4.69 11.36
CA PRO A 21 20.82 -3.57 10.45
C PRO A 21 19.61 -3.42 9.54
N ILE A 22 19.11 -2.19 9.36
CA ILE A 22 18.18 -1.91 8.26
C ILE A 22 18.90 -2.33 6.99
N ILE A 23 18.43 -3.40 6.36
CA ILE A 23 19.05 -3.89 5.14
C ILE A 23 18.82 -2.80 4.10
N SER A 24 19.89 -2.22 3.54
CA SER A 24 19.80 -1.01 2.71
C SER A 24 18.87 -1.12 1.50
N PHE A 25 18.45 -2.33 1.11
CA PHE A 25 17.48 -2.56 0.03
C PHE A 25 16.01 -2.43 0.46
N LEU A 26 15.72 -2.48 1.76
CA LEU A 26 14.35 -2.51 2.29
C LEU A 26 13.55 -1.24 1.93
N PRO A 27 14.09 -0.01 2.08
CA PRO A 27 13.38 1.19 1.66
C PRO A 27 13.15 1.27 0.14
N VAL A 28 14.12 0.80 -0.66
CA VAL A 28 14.02 0.79 -2.13
C VAL A 28 12.92 -0.16 -2.58
N MET A 29 12.81 -1.31 -1.95
CA MET A 29 11.78 -2.30 -2.22
C MET A 29 10.40 -1.85 -1.75
N LEU A 30 10.29 -1.28 -0.55
CA LEU A 30 9.02 -0.67 -0.09
C LEU A 30 8.55 0.41 -1.05
N PHE A 31 9.47 1.29 -1.47
CA PHE A 31 9.17 2.29 -2.49
C PHE A 31 8.69 1.64 -3.79
N ALA A 32 9.37 0.62 -4.29
CA ALA A 32 8.97 -0.10 -5.51
C ALA A 32 7.58 -0.75 -5.39
N ILE A 33 7.28 -1.39 -4.26
CA ILE A 33 5.99 -2.04 -4.01
C ILE A 33 4.88 -1.00 -3.90
N LEU A 34 5.04 0.03 -3.08
CA LEU A 34 4.04 1.08 -2.88
C LEU A 34 3.81 1.88 -4.17
N PHE A 35 4.88 2.18 -4.92
CA PHE A 35 4.80 2.89 -6.18
C PHE A 35 4.12 2.05 -7.27
N GLY A 36 4.50 0.78 -7.40
CA GLY A 36 3.86 -0.15 -8.34
C GLY A 36 2.37 -0.31 -8.03
N LEU A 37 2.04 -0.51 -6.76
CA LEU A 37 0.66 -0.64 -6.32
C LEU A 37 -0.16 0.63 -6.59
N SER A 38 0.43 1.81 -6.35
CA SER A 38 -0.20 3.11 -6.65
C SER A 38 -0.45 3.30 -8.15
N MET A 39 0.52 2.91 -9.00
CA MET A 39 0.39 3.00 -10.45
C MET A 39 -0.77 2.14 -10.95
N ASP A 40 -0.87 0.90 -10.48
CA ASP A 40 -1.93 -0.02 -10.88
C ASP A 40 -3.32 0.52 -10.53
N TYR A 41 -3.48 1.14 -9.34
CA TYR A 41 -4.76 1.75 -8.94
C TYR A 41 -5.08 3.02 -9.72
N ASN A 42 -4.12 3.94 -9.87
CA ASN A 42 -4.37 5.20 -10.56
C ASN A 42 -4.68 4.97 -12.03
N VAL A 43 -3.95 4.08 -12.70
CA VAL A 43 -4.21 3.76 -14.11
C VAL A 43 -5.58 3.12 -14.27
N PHE A 44 -5.96 2.18 -13.40
CA PHE A 44 -7.27 1.54 -13.49
C PHE A 44 -8.42 2.52 -13.22
N LEU A 45 -8.27 3.41 -12.24
CA LEU A 45 -9.25 4.44 -11.93
C LEU A 45 -9.37 5.46 -13.08
N LEU A 46 -8.24 6.00 -13.57
CA LEU A 46 -8.24 6.97 -14.66
C LEU A 46 -8.80 6.38 -15.95
N SER A 47 -8.42 5.14 -16.30
CA SER A 47 -8.90 4.49 -17.52
C SER A 47 -10.42 4.46 -17.58
N ARG A 48 -11.08 4.33 -16.42
CA ARG A 48 -12.53 4.16 -16.32
C ARG A 48 -13.29 5.46 -16.25
N ILE A 49 -12.70 6.46 -15.60
CA ILE A 49 -13.17 7.84 -15.69
C ILE A 49 -13.06 8.33 -17.14
N HIS A 50 -11.97 7.98 -17.83
CA HIS A 50 -11.74 8.33 -19.22
C HIS A 50 -12.71 7.59 -20.17
N GLU A 51 -13.00 6.31 -19.92
CA GLU A 51 -14.01 5.56 -20.67
C GLU A 51 -15.40 6.20 -20.53
N ALA A 52 -15.83 6.55 -19.32
CA ALA A 52 -17.09 7.26 -19.09
C ALA A 52 -17.13 8.64 -19.78
N TYR A 53 -16.01 9.35 -19.81
CA TYR A 53 -15.89 10.62 -20.54
C TYR A 53 -16.01 10.43 -22.06
N ASN A 54 -15.38 9.38 -22.61
CA ASN A 54 -15.48 9.04 -24.03
C ASN A 54 -16.88 8.55 -24.44
N GLU A 55 -17.65 7.97 -23.51
CA GLU A 55 -19.06 7.62 -23.70
C GLU A 55 -19.98 8.85 -23.78
N GLY A 56 -19.46 10.05 -23.50
CA GLY A 56 -20.18 11.33 -23.64
C GLY A 56 -20.61 11.98 -22.34
N ASP A 57 -20.22 11.45 -21.18
CA ASP A 57 -20.51 12.09 -19.90
C ASP A 57 -19.78 13.43 -19.76
N ARG A 58 -20.41 14.37 -19.06
CA ARG A 58 -19.74 15.62 -18.68
C ARG A 58 -18.60 15.30 -17.69
N PRO A 59 -17.51 16.09 -17.63
CA PRO A 59 -16.34 15.78 -16.80
C PRO A 59 -16.65 15.40 -15.34
N ARG A 60 -17.64 16.06 -14.72
CA ARG A 60 -18.07 15.78 -13.36
C ARG A 60 -18.86 14.47 -13.24
N GLU A 61 -19.68 14.15 -14.24
CA GLU A 61 -20.48 12.93 -14.27
C GLU A 61 -19.59 11.70 -14.53
N SER A 62 -18.59 11.82 -15.41
CA SER A 62 -17.62 10.75 -15.69
C SER A 62 -16.86 10.31 -14.43
N VAL A 63 -16.52 11.25 -13.55
CA VAL A 63 -15.87 10.94 -12.26
C VAL A 63 -16.83 10.21 -11.34
N ILE A 64 -18.09 10.65 -11.24
CA ILE A 64 -19.11 10.03 -10.38
C ILE A 64 -19.43 8.61 -10.87
N HIS A 65 -19.64 8.43 -12.18
CA HIS A 65 -19.90 7.13 -12.78
C HIS A 65 -18.69 6.20 -12.73
N GLY A 66 -17.50 6.69 -13.09
CA GLY A 66 -16.27 5.90 -13.01
C GLY A 66 -15.99 5.41 -11.59
N MET A 67 -16.15 6.28 -10.59
CA MET A 67 -15.96 5.92 -9.19
C MET A 67 -17.07 5.02 -8.65
N GLY A 68 -18.33 5.24 -9.05
CA GLY A 68 -19.47 4.40 -8.63
C GLY A 68 -19.42 2.97 -9.16
N ARG A 69 -18.95 2.78 -10.40
CA ARG A 69 -18.90 1.48 -11.06
C ARG A 69 -17.75 0.61 -10.56
N ILE A 70 -16.62 1.21 -10.17
CA ILE A 70 -15.36 0.49 -9.89
C ILE A 70 -14.81 0.70 -8.48
N GLY A 71 -15.37 1.63 -7.71
CA GLY A 71 -14.96 1.89 -6.34
C GLY A 71 -14.96 0.63 -5.46
N LYS A 72 -15.97 -0.25 -5.60
CA LYS A 72 -16.00 -1.52 -4.86
C LYS A 72 -14.82 -2.43 -5.21
N VAL A 73 -14.49 -2.56 -6.49
CA VAL A 73 -13.38 -3.41 -6.96
C VAL A 73 -12.05 -2.91 -6.41
N VAL A 74 -11.82 -1.60 -6.45
CA VAL A 74 -10.60 -0.97 -5.91
C VAL A 74 -10.49 -1.18 -4.40
N VAL A 75 -11.60 -1.02 -3.66
CA VAL A 75 -11.63 -1.25 -2.21
C VAL A 75 -11.35 -2.72 -1.86
N PHE A 76 -11.92 -3.68 -2.60
CA PHE A 76 -11.61 -5.11 -2.40
C PHE A 76 -10.14 -5.43 -2.68
N ALA A 77 -9.57 -4.87 -3.75
CA ALA A 77 -8.16 -5.04 -4.05
C ALA A 77 -7.27 -4.45 -2.93
N GLY A 78 -7.60 -3.26 -2.42
CA GLY A 78 -6.90 -2.65 -1.29
C GLY A 78 -7.01 -3.48 -0.01
N LEU A 79 -8.17 -4.07 0.28
CA LEU A 79 -8.38 -4.95 1.42
C LEU A 79 -7.54 -6.23 1.34
N ILE A 80 -7.46 -6.85 0.16
CA ILE A 80 -6.62 -8.05 -0.05
C ILE A 80 -5.15 -7.70 0.20
N MET A 81 -4.67 -6.58 -0.33
CA MET A 81 -3.31 -6.10 -0.11
C MET A 81 -3.05 -5.84 1.37
N ALA A 82 -3.95 -5.13 2.06
CA ALA A 82 -3.85 -4.91 3.50
C ALA A 82 -3.78 -6.23 4.28
N GLY A 83 -4.55 -7.25 3.88
CA GLY A 83 -4.47 -8.60 4.45
C GLY A 83 -3.12 -9.27 4.23
N VAL A 84 -2.52 -9.14 3.05
CA VAL A 84 -1.19 -9.67 2.75
C VAL A 84 -0.11 -8.99 3.60
N PHE A 85 -0.12 -7.66 3.69
CA PHE A 85 0.82 -6.91 4.52
C PHE A 85 0.67 -7.24 6.02
N LEU A 86 -0.56 -7.34 6.52
CA LEU A 86 -0.82 -7.78 7.90
C LEU A 86 -0.35 -9.23 8.15
N GLY A 87 -0.44 -10.10 7.14
CA GLY A 87 0.13 -11.44 7.18
C GLY A 87 1.64 -11.43 7.36
N PHE A 88 2.35 -10.54 6.66
CA PHE A 88 3.80 -10.37 6.82
C PHE A 88 4.20 -9.85 8.21
N VAL A 89 3.40 -8.97 8.84
CA VAL A 89 3.63 -8.52 10.24
C VAL A 89 3.62 -9.68 11.23
N THR A 90 2.77 -10.68 10.98
CA THR A 90 2.57 -11.82 11.90
C THR A 90 3.70 -12.86 11.81
N GLN A 91 4.54 -12.78 10.78
CA GLN A 91 5.63 -13.73 10.57
C GLN A 91 6.79 -13.45 11.55
N ASN A 92 7.29 -14.50 12.22
CA ASN A 92 8.37 -14.39 13.23
C ASN A 92 9.75 -14.04 12.66
N ASP A 93 9.85 -13.87 11.34
CA ASP A 93 11.09 -13.50 10.67
C ASP A 93 11.25 -11.97 10.70
N VAL A 94 12.44 -11.47 11.08
CA VAL A 94 12.70 -10.02 11.22
C VAL A 94 12.44 -9.30 9.89
N ILE A 95 12.69 -9.99 8.78
CA ILE A 95 12.39 -9.50 7.44
C ILE A 95 10.87 -9.33 7.24
N GLY A 96 10.04 -10.29 7.63
CA GLY A 96 8.57 -10.21 7.50
C GLY A 96 7.97 -9.04 8.29
N LYS A 97 8.44 -8.82 9.52
CA LYS A 97 8.03 -7.68 10.35
C LYS A 97 8.40 -6.33 9.76
N MET A 98 9.57 -6.22 9.12
CA MET A 98 10.00 -4.99 8.45
C MET A 98 9.20 -4.67 7.18
N PHE A 99 8.72 -5.69 6.46
CA PHE A 99 7.84 -5.50 5.31
C PHE A 99 6.41 -5.10 5.68
N GLY A 100 5.88 -5.66 6.77
CA GLY A 100 4.51 -5.39 7.18
C GLY A 100 4.30 -4.04 7.88
N LEU A 101 5.37 -3.42 8.38
CA LEU A 101 5.39 -2.09 9.02
C LEU A 101 5.91 -0.95 8.11
N GLY A 102 6.42 -1.31 6.94
CA GLY A 102 6.95 -0.38 5.95
C GLY A 102 5.88 0.42 5.19
#